data_AF-A0A9E1W3K6-F1
#
_entry.id   AF-A0A9E1W3K6-F1
#
_cell.length_a   1.000
_cell.length_b   1.000
_cell.length_c   1.000
_cell.angle_alpha   90.00
_cell.angle_beta   90.00
_cell.angle_gamma   90.00
#
_symmetry.space_group_name_H-M   'P 1'
#
loop_
_entity.id
_entity.type
_entity.pdbx_description
1 polymer ?
#
loop_
_entity_poly.entity_id
_entity_poly.type
_entity_poly.pdbx_seq_one_letter_code
_entity_poly.pdbx_strand_id
1 'polypeptide(L)'
;MSNVYFRQLLSGRDFAQDDQIARQMRNFCYLVGDPETGKAVVVDPAYNVGDLIEIADTDGMEIVGALATHYHADHVGGSMMGYKLEGIAELLTQKQIPVHVQAAEAEFVRKVTGVTN
;
A
#
# COMPACT_ATOMS: atom_id res chain seq x y z
N MET A 1 27.55 -6.29 -3.29
CA MET A 1 26.20 -6.18 -3.89
C MET A 1 25.33 -5.57 -2.83
N SER A 2 24.71 -4.42 -3.08
CA SER A 2 23.72 -3.86 -2.15
C SER A 2 22.55 -4.83 -2.05
N ASN A 3 22.18 -5.21 -0.84
CA ASN A 3 21.04 -6.09 -0.61
C ASN A 3 19.76 -5.25 -0.73
N VAL A 4 18.76 -5.73 -1.45
CA VAL A 4 17.45 -5.04 -1.51
C VAL A 4 16.55 -5.72 -0.49
N TYR A 5 15.93 -4.93 0.39
CA TYR A 5 14.85 -5.44 1.24
C TYR A 5 13.61 -5.63 0.36
N PHE A 6 13.03 -6.83 0.40
CA PHE A 6 11.87 -7.18 -0.41
C PHE A 6 10.93 -8.10 0.37
N ARG A 7 9.67 -7.68 0.49
CA ARG A 7 8.55 -8.51 0.94
C ARG A 7 7.50 -8.54 -0.15
N GLN A 8 6.99 -9.74 -0.44
CA GLN A 8 5.78 -9.95 -1.20
C GLN A 8 4.73 -10.50 -0.23
N LEU A 9 3.64 -9.76 -0.05
CA LEU A 9 2.62 -10.03 0.95
C LEU A 9 1.28 -10.23 0.26
N LEU A 10 0.60 -11.34 0.54
CA LEU A 10 -0.69 -11.67 -0.04
C LEU A 10 -1.82 -11.24 0.89
N SER A 11 -2.72 -10.39 0.40
CA SER A 11 -3.85 -9.90 1.18
C SER A 11 -4.77 -11.05 1.60
N GLY A 12 -5.34 -10.95 2.81
CA GLY A 12 -6.16 -12.01 3.40
C GLY A 12 -5.40 -13.28 3.78
N ARG A 13 -4.06 -13.27 3.74
CA ARG A 13 -3.19 -14.36 4.22
C ARG A 13 -2.05 -13.83 5.09
N ASP A 14 -1.22 -12.95 4.53
CA ASP A 14 -0.02 -12.45 5.21
C ASP A 14 -0.33 -11.15 5.97
N PHE A 15 -1.29 -10.38 5.47
CA PHE A 15 -1.85 -9.17 6.09
C PHE A 15 -3.35 -9.09 5.76
N ALA A 16 -4.09 -8.21 6.43
CA ALA A 16 -5.55 -8.06 6.30
C ALA A 16 -6.30 -9.39 6.51
N GLN A 17 -5.86 -10.19 7.49
CA GLN A 17 -6.35 -11.56 7.67
C GLN A 17 -7.82 -11.64 8.09
N ASP A 18 -8.35 -10.59 8.72
CA ASP A 18 -9.75 -10.49 9.13
C ASP A 18 -10.64 -9.77 8.10
N ASP A 19 -10.07 -9.24 7.02
CA ASP A 19 -10.82 -8.60 5.94
C ASP A 19 -11.35 -9.65 4.95
N GLN A 20 -12.69 -9.76 4.86
CA GLN A 20 -13.34 -10.74 4.00
C GLN A 20 -13.09 -10.48 2.50
N ILE A 21 -12.97 -9.22 2.09
CA ILE A 21 -12.71 -8.87 0.69
C ILE A 21 -11.27 -9.20 0.34
N ALA A 22 -10.31 -8.87 1.21
CA ALA A 22 -8.90 -9.23 1.04
C ALA A 22 -8.72 -10.74 0.88
N ARG A 23 -9.41 -11.53 1.72
CA ARG A 23 -9.40 -13.01 1.66
C ARG A 23 -9.96 -13.58 0.37
N GLN A 24 -10.86 -12.88 -0.31
CA GLN A 24 -11.43 -13.30 -1.59
C GLN A 24 -10.59 -12.84 -2.78
N MET A 25 -10.20 -11.56 -2.81
CA MET A 25 -9.46 -10.94 -3.92
C MET A 25 -8.03 -11.44 -4.03
N ARG A 26 -7.32 -11.57 -2.89
CA ARG A 26 -5.96 -12.11 -2.81
C ARG A 26 -4.96 -11.37 -3.71
N ASN A 27 -4.81 -10.06 -3.49
CA ASN A 27 -3.84 -9.23 -4.21
C ASN A 27 -2.49 -9.23 -3.49
N PHE A 28 -1.41 -9.05 -4.26
CA PHE A 28 -0.09 -8.83 -3.68
C PHE A 28 0.15 -7.35 -3.41
N CYS A 29 0.61 -7.06 -2.19
CA CYS A 29 1.27 -5.81 -1.81
C CYS A 29 2.76 -6.10 -1.63
N TYR A 30 3.61 -5.11 -1.88
CA TYR A 30 5.05 -5.26 -1.75
C TYR A 30 5.65 -4.20 -0.85
N LEU A 31 6.66 -4.60 -0.07
CA LEU A 31 7.56 -3.66 0.59
C LEU A 31 8.92 -3.79 -0.09
N VAL A 32 9.44 -2.68 -0.60
CA VAL A 32 10.71 -2.63 -1.32
C VAL A 32 11.57 -1.54 -0.70
N GLY A 33 12.78 -1.86 -0.28
CA GLY A 33 13.59 -0.91 0.48
C GLY A 33 15.07 -1.19 0.50
N ASP A 34 15.76 -0.34 1.23
CA ASP A 34 17.19 -0.40 1.47
C ASP A 34 17.45 -0.74 2.95
N PRO A 35 17.95 -1.94 3.27
CA PRO A 35 18.18 -2.37 4.64
C PRO A 35 19.32 -1.62 5.32
N GLU A 36 20.22 -0.94 4.59
CA GLU A 36 21.28 -0.14 5.20
C GLU A 36 20.72 1.16 5.81
N THR A 37 19.73 1.75 5.15
CA THR A 37 19.08 2.98 5.62
C THR A 37 17.82 2.73 6.45
N GLY A 38 17.28 1.51 6.42
CA GLY A 38 16.04 1.16 7.10
C GLY A 38 14.82 1.81 6.46
N LYS A 39 14.86 2.15 5.16
CA LYS A 39 13.78 2.85 4.46
C LYS A 39 13.17 1.99 3.38
N ALA A 40 11.84 1.98 3.30
CA ALA A 40 11.09 1.23 2.31
C ALA A 40 9.98 2.07 1.67
N VAL A 41 9.56 1.65 0.49
CA VAL A 41 8.29 2.06 -0.11
C VAL A 41 7.32 0.89 -0.08
N VAL A 42 6.05 1.20 0.09
CA VAL A 42 4.95 0.25 -0.07
C VAL A 42 4.35 0.36 -1.46
N VAL A 43 4.11 -0.77 -2.12
CA VAL A 43 3.49 -0.84 -3.45
C VAL A 43 2.07 -1.34 -3.29
N ASP A 44 1.10 -0.56 -3.79
CA ASP A 44 -0.34 -0.86 -3.77
C ASP A 44 -0.89 -1.18 -2.35
N PRO A 45 -0.93 -0.17 -1.45
CA PRO A 45 -1.19 -0.37 -0.01
C PRO A 45 -2.68 -0.57 0.33
N ALA A 46 -3.45 -1.39 -0.40
CA ALA A 46 -4.89 -1.58 -0.13
C ALA A 46 -5.21 -2.51 1.05
N TYR A 47 -6.48 -2.53 1.47
CA TYR A 47 -7.13 -3.43 2.46
C TYR A 47 -6.94 -3.09 3.93
N ASN A 48 -5.74 -3.30 4.49
CA ASN A 48 -5.42 -2.96 5.88
C ASN A 48 -4.03 -2.35 5.92
N VAL A 49 -4.01 -1.02 6.02
CA VAL A 49 -2.77 -0.24 5.98
C VAL A 49 -1.96 -0.41 7.26
N GLY A 50 -2.63 -0.57 8.40
CA GLY A 50 -2.00 -0.76 9.70
C GLY A 50 -1.10 -2.00 9.71
N ASP A 51 -1.61 -3.13 9.23
CA ASP A 51 -0.82 -4.37 9.14
C ASP A 51 0.43 -4.20 8.26
N LEU A 52 0.32 -3.47 7.15
CA LEU A 52 1.46 -3.22 6.24
C LEU A 52 2.54 -2.37 6.92
N ILE A 53 2.15 -1.34 7.66
CA ILE A 53 3.06 -0.51 8.45
C ILE A 53 3.71 -1.35 9.55
N GLU A 54 2.94 -2.15 10.30
CA GLU A 54 3.45 -2.98 11.39
C GLU A 54 4.44 -4.03 10.88
N ILE A 55 4.18 -4.66 9.73
CA ILE A 55 5.10 -5.61 9.10
C ILE A 55 6.42 -4.91 8.73
N ALA A 56 6.37 -3.72 8.14
CA ALA A 56 7.57 -2.95 7.81
C ALA A 56 8.35 -2.55 9.07
N ASP A 57 7.67 -1.99 10.08
CA ASP A 57 8.28 -1.58 11.34
C ASP A 57 8.92 -2.76 12.08
N THR A 58 8.29 -3.95 12.06
CA THR A 58 8.81 -5.20 12.64
C THR A 58 10.08 -5.67 11.93
N ASP A 59 10.15 -5.48 10.61
CA ASP A 59 11.32 -5.79 9.81
C ASP A 59 12.44 -4.72 9.95
N GLY A 60 12.22 -3.66 10.75
CA GLY A 60 13.16 -2.56 10.93
C GLY A 60 13.15 -1.53 9.81
N MET A 61 12.04 -1.45 9.06
CA MET A 61 11.88 -0.62 7.87
C MET A 61 10.82 0.46 8.07
N GLU A 62 11.21 1.72 7.93
CA GLU A 62 10.29 2.86 7.88
C GLU A 62 9.72 3.00 6.46
N ILE A 63 8.38 2.99 6.34
CA ILE A 63 7.71 3.35 5.08
C ILE A 63 7.83 4.86 4.86
N VAL A 64 8.61 5.24 3.85
CA VAL A 64 8.89 6.65 3.49
C VAL A 64 8.22 7.10 2.18
N GLY A 65 7.48 6.22 1.53
CA GLY A 65 6.75 6.52 0.31
C GLY A 65 5.82 5.38 -0.10
N ALA A 66 4.87 5.69 -0.97
CA ALA A 66 4.02 4.70 -1.60
C ALA A 66 4.17 4.75 -3.12
N LEU A 67 4.01 3.60 -3.78
CA LEU A 67 3.91 3.49 -5.22
C LEU A 67 2.56 2.88 -5.58
N ALA A 68 1.78 3.60 -6.38
CA ALA A 68 0.54 3.09 -6.97
C ALA A 68 0.83 2.59 -8.38
N THR A 69 0.51 1.33 -8.66
CA THR A 69 0.67 0.75 -10.00
C THR A 69 -0.36 1.31 -10.97
N HIS A 70 -1.62 1.39 -10.55
CA HIS A 70 -2.76 1.93 -11.30
C HIS A 70 -3.94 2.25 -10.36
N TYR A 71 -5.00 2.84 -10.90
CA TYR A 71 -6.08 3.43 -10.10
C TYR A 71 -7.08 2.48 -9.43
N HIS A 72 -7.05 1.17 -9.67
CA HIS A 72 -8.09 0.29 -9.14
C HIS A 72 -8.10 0.25 -7.60
N ALA A 73 -9.30 0.23 -7.02
CA ALA A 73 -9.49 0.40 -5.58
C ALA A 73 -8.90 -0.74 -4.74
N ASP A 74 -8.75 -1.92 -5.33
CA ASP A 74 -8.10 -3.09 -4.73
C ASP A 74 -6.55 -3.01 -4.71
N HIS A 75 -6.01 -1.91 -5.22
CA HIS A 75 -4.58 -1.52 -5.16
C HIS A 75 -4.37 -0.23 -4.37
N VAL A 76 -5.19 0.79 -4.59
CA VAL A 76 -5.00 2.12 -3.98
C VAL A 76 -5.97 2.46 -2.85
N GLY A 77 -6.90 1.57 -2.53
CA GLY A 77 -8.06 1.84 -1.67
C GLY A 77 -9.15 2.63 -2.38
N GLY A 78 -10.20 2.99 -1.66
CA GLY A 78 -11.35 3.71 -2.21
C GLY A 78 -12.64 2.91 -2.07
N SER A 79 -13.47 2.88 -3.11
CA SER A 79 -14.73 2.13 -3.09
C SER A 79 -14.86 1.18 -4.27
N MET A 80 -15.30 -0.04 -4.00
CA MET A 80 -15.47 -1.10 -4.99
C MET A 80 -16.70 -1.94 -4.65
N MET A 81 -17.64 -2.10 -5.58
CA MET A 81 -18.83 -2.96 -5.42
C MET A 81 -19.62 -2.72 -4.11
N GLY A 82 -19.68 -1.48 -3.64
CA GLY A 82 -20.36 -1.10 -2.38
C GLY A 82 -19.51 -1.27 -1.11
N TYR A 83 -18.30 -1.81 -1.22
CA TYR A 83 -17.32 -1.88 -0.15
C TYR A 83 -16.40 -0.68 -0.16
N LYS A 84 -15.96 -0.26 1.02
CA LYS A 84 -14.90 0.72 1.19
C LYS A 84 -13.62 -0.02 1.58
N LEU A 85 -12.53 0.24 0.86
CA LEU A 85 -11.23 -0.37 1.09
C LEU A 85 -10.28 0.70 1.62
N GLU A 86 -9.54 0.37 2.68
CA GLU A 86 -8.39 1.17 3.07
C GLU A 86 -7.33 1.15 1.97
N GLY A 87 -6.48 2.17 1.96
CA GLY A 87 -5.46 2.35 0.94
C GLY A 87 -4.67 3.62 1.13
N ILE A 88 -4.31 4.27 0.04
CA ILE A 88 -3.49 5.49 0.04
C ILE A 88 -4.08 6.58 0.93
N ALA A 89 -5.40 6.78 0.89
CA ALA A 89 -6.05 7.78 1.73
C ALA A 89 -5.84 7.51 3.22
N GLU A 90 -5.93 6.25 3.65
CA GLU A 90 -5.70 5.83 5.04
C GLU A 90 -4.21 5.92 5.41
N LEU A 91 -3.32 5.48 4.50
CA LEU A 91 -1.86 5.62 4.69
C LEU A 91 -1.45 7.07 4.96
N LEU A 92 -2.04 8.02 4.25
CA LEU A 92 -1.75 9.44 4.43
C LEU A 92 -2.33 10.03 5.72
N THR A 93 -3.28 9.39 6.40
CA THR A 93 -3.67 9.82 7.76
C THR A 93 -2.60 9.46 8.79
N GLN A 94 -1.87 8.38 8.56
CA GLN A 94 -0.87 7.82 9.49
C GLN A 94 0.56 8.28 9.19
N LYS A 95 0.91 8.46 7.91
CA LYS A 95 2.26 8.82 7.44
C LYS A 95 2.18 9.94 6.39
N GLN A 96 2.83 11.07 6.66
CA GLN A 96 2.93 12.20 5.71
C GLN A 96 4.07 11.96 4.71
N ILE A 97 3.84 11.11 3.72
CA ILE A 97 4.85 10.62 2.78
C ILE A 97 4.42 10.84 1.32
N PRO A 98 5.37 10.93 0.37
CA PRO A 98 5.03 11.04 -1.05
C PRO A 98 4.36 9.78 -1.59
N VAL A 99 3.40 9.99 -2.50
CA VAL A 99 2.76 8.95 -3.29
C VAL A 99 3.23 9.10 -4.73
N HIS A 100 3.90 8.09 -5.25
CA HIS A 100 4.40 8.03 -6.61
C HIS A 100 3.44 7.23 -7.49
N VAL A 101 3.08 7.80 -8.64
CA VAL A 101 2.18 7.21 -9.61
C VAL A 101 2.58 7.67 -11.01
N GLN A 102 2.32 6.83 -12.02
CA GLN A 102 2.52 7.21 -13.40
C GLN A 102 1.59 8.38 -13.79
N ALA A 103 2.08 9.34 -14.59
CA ALA A 103 1.38 10.60 -14.84
C ALA A 103 -0.03 10.46 -15.46
N ALA A 104 -0.24 9.46 -16.33
CA ALA A 104 -1.54 9.16 -16.93
C ALA A 104 -2.52 8.52 -15.94
N GLU A 105 -2.05 7.89 -14.87
CA GLU A 105 -2.85 7.29 -13.80
C GLU A 105 -3.22 8.29 -12.69
N ALA A 106 -2.47 9.40 -12.58
CA ALA A 106 -2.55 10.32 -11.45
C ALA A 106 -3.96 10.90 -11.23
N GLU A 107 -4.67 11.30 -12.30
CA GLU A 107 -6.02 11.83 -12.18
C GLU A 107 -7.01 10.78 -11.65
N PHE A 108 -6.88 9.53 -12.11
CA PHE A 108 -7.75 8.44 -11.69
C PHE A 108 -7.49 8.02 -10.25
N VAL A 109 -6.22 7.91 -9.85
CA VAL A 109 -5.85 7.64 -8.44
C VAL A 109 -6.45 8.70 -7.53
N ARG A 110 -6.37 9.99 -7.87
CA ARG A 110 -7.00 11.06 -7.07
C ARG A 110 -8.52 10.92 -7.01
N LYS A 111 -9.18 10.62 -8.12
CA LYS A 111 -10.64 10.41 -8.14
C LYS A 111 -11.08 9.23 -7.27
N VAL A 112 -10.34 8.12 -7.30
CA VAL A 112 -10.69 6.90 -6.57
C VAL A 112 -10.41 7.01 -5.08
N THR A 113 -9.28 7.60 -4.72
CA THR A 113 -8.83 7.71 -3.33
C THR A 113 -9.35 8.96 -2.62
N GLY A 114 -9.72 9.99 -3.38
CA GLY A 114 -10.10 11.31 -2.86
C GLY A 114 -8.92 12.18 -2.40
N VAL A 115 -7.67 11.72 -2.56
CA VAL A 115 -6.48 12.46 -2.11
C VAL A 115 -6.15 13.60 -3.08
N THR A 116 -5.65 14.70 -2.54
CA THR A 116 -5.22 15.88 -3.29
C THR A 116 -3.76 16.21 -2.97
N ASN A 117 -3.13 17.00 -3.86
CA ASN A 117 -1.80 17.57 -3.62
C ASN A 117 -1.82 18.62 -2.51
#